data_AF-A0A969WY20-F1
#
_entry.id   AF-A0A969WY20-F1
#
_cell.length_a   1.000
_cell.length_b   1.000
_cell.length_c   1.000
_cell.angle_alpha   90.00
_cell.angle_beta   90.00
_cell.angle_gamma   90.00
#
_symmetry.space_group_name_H-M   'P 1'
#
loop_
_entity.id
_entity.type
_entity.pdbx_description
1 polymer ?
#
loop_
_entity_poly.entity_id
_entity_poly.type
_entity_poly.pdbx_seq_one_letter_code
_entity_poly.pdbx_strand_id
1 'polypeptide(L)'
;MNRKINVMYFSATDTTKKIVIRMAGKIIEIIDKPGMTGREINFSFPEVRRESVSFTSEDVVIIGVPVYAGRVPNVLTKYLNTITGNGSLAVAVVVYGNRDYDDALIELKDILDANGFTVIAAAAFVGEHSFSRSLGANRPDEKDMKIVDDFAENICGKINDQEQFHSIDVKGNRPYKKYYAPK
;
A
#
# COMPACT_ATOMS: atom_id res chain seq x y z
N MET A 1 -2.52 8.00 19.88
CA MET A 1 -1.45 7.71 18.90
C MET A 1 -0.60 8.97 18.66
N ASN A 2 0.73 8.86 18.68
CA ASN A 2 1.69 9.92 18.31
C ASN A 2 2.51 9.55 17.06
N ARG A 3 1.99 8.67 16.20
CA ARG A 3 2.72 8.14 15.06
C ARG A 3 2.50 9.01 13.81
N LYS A 4 3.55 9.25 13.03
CA LYS A 4 3.44 9.96 11.76
C LYS A 4 2.87 9.06 10.68
N ILE A 5 1.86 9.54 9.97
CA ILE A 5 1.25 8.88 8.83
C ILE A 5 2.03 9.26 7.57
N ASN A 6 2.81 8.31 7.07
CA ASN A 6 3.57 8.44 5.84
C ASN A 6 2.85 7.68 4.72
N VAL A 7 3.03 8.17 3.49
CA VAL A 7 2.44 7.55 2.31
C VAL A 7 3.54 7.31 1.29
N MET A 8 3.61 6.10 0.76
CA MET A 8 4.62 5.72 -0.22
C MET A 8 3.95 4.92 -1.33
N TYR A 9 4.10 5.34 -2.59
CA TYR A 9 3.41 4.66 -3.69
C TYR A 9 4.11 4.72 -5.04
N PHE A 10 3.81 3.70 -5.85
CA PHE A 10 3.95 3.74 -7.29
C PHE A 10 2.56 3.83 -7.94
N SER A 11 2.37 4.73 -8.88
CA SER A 11 1.10 4.96 -9.55
C SER A 11 1.31 5.41 -10.99
N ALA A 12 1.14 4.49 -11.94
CA ALA A 12 1.30 4.82 -13.35
C ALA A 12 0.15 5.71 -13.90
N THR A 13 -1.05 5.57 -13.34
CA THR A 13 -2.28 6.23 -13.81
C THR A 13 -2.98 7.04 -12.70
N ASP A 14 -2.24 7.46 -11.67
CA ASP A 14 -2.76 8.15 -10.47
C ASP A 14 -3.82 7.39 -9.63
N THR A 15 -4.25 6.21 -10.06
CA THR A 15 -5.23 5.39 -9.35
C THR A 15 -4.73 4.94 -7.97
N THR A 16 -3.51 4.40 -7.88
CA THR A 16 -2.91 4.00 -6.60
C THR A 16 -2.73 5.22 -5.70
N LYS A 17 -2.22 6.33 -6.26
CA LYS A 17 -2.07 7.61 -5.55
C LYS A 17 -3.37 8.06 -4.92
N LYS A 18 -4.46 8.13 -5.69
CA LYS A 18 -5.79 8.57 -5.22
C LYS A 18 -6.26 7.76 -4.01
N ILE A 19 -6.09 6.45 -4.03
CA ILE A 19 -6.49 5.55 -2.95
C ILE A 19 -5.66 5.79 -1.68
N VAL A 20 -4.33 5.74 -1.77
CA VAL A 20 -3.48 5.85 -0.57
C VAL A 20 -3.50 7.25 0.04
N ILE A 21 -3.60 8.31 -0.79
CA ILE A 21 -3.70 9.69 -0.31
C ILE A 21 -5.05 9.90 0.39
N ARG A 22 -6.16 9.39 -0.15
CA ARG A 22 -7.45 9.45 0.54
C ARG A 22 -7.39 8.72 1.88
N MET A 23 -6.86 7.51 1.90
CA MET A 23 -6.73 6.71 3.11
C MET A 23 -5.93 7.45 4.20
N ALA A 24 -4.77 8.00 3.83
CA ALA A 24 -3.94 8.78 4.75
C ALA A 24 -4.66 10.02 5.26
N GLY A 25 -5.30 10.77 4.36
CA GLY A 25 -6.07 11.96 4.71
C GLY A 25 -7.19 11.64 5.69
N LYS A 26 -7.93 10.55 5.45
CA LYS A 26 -9.02 10.12 6.34
C LYS A 26 -8.49 9.68 7.71
N ILE A 27 -7.37 8.95 7.75
CA ILE A 27 -6.71 8.59 9.02
C ILE A 27 -6.32 9.85 9.81
N ILE A 28 -5.65 10.81 9.16
CA ILE A 28 -5.22 12.06 9.79
C ILE A 28 -6.44 12.88 10.29
N GLU A 29 -7.51 12.95 9.49
CA GLU A 29 -8.78 13.59 9.85
C GLU A 29 -9.42 12.98 11.09
N ILE A 30 -9.43 11.63 11.21
CA ILE A 30 -10.02 10.93 12.35
C ILE A 30 -9.19 11.15 13.63
N ILE A 31 -7.86 11.12 13.52
CA ILE A 31 -6.98 11.28 14.68
C ILE A 31 -7.00 12.72 15.19
N ASP A 32 -7.11 13.69 14.27
CA ASP A 32 -7.20 15.13 14.53
C ASP A 32 -6.15 15.64 15.54
N LYS A 33 -4.88 15.30 15.30
CA LYS A 33 -3.76 15.74 16.13
C LYS A 33 -2.66 16.43 15.31
N PRO A 34 -2.13 17.57 15.79
CA PRO A 34 -1.00 18.22 15.15
C PRO A 34 0.23 17.31 15.05
N GLY A 35 1.00 17.46 13.96
CA GLY A 35 2.26 16.75 13.77
C GLY A 35 2.15 15.28 13.34
N MET A 36 0.94 14.80 13.02
CA MET A 36 0.73 13.43 12.51
C MET A 36 1.01 13.27 11.02
N THR A 37 1.09 14.36 10.25
CA THR A 37 1.44 14.27 8.82
C THR A 37 2.91 13.90 8.65
N GLY A 38 3.17 12.77 8.00
CA GLY A 38 4.49 12.31 7.60
C GLY A 38 4.85 12.71 6.17
N ARG A 39 5.73 11.92 5.54
CA ARG A 39 6.21 12.14 4.17
C ARG A 39 5.26 11.53 3.15
N GLU A 40 5.13 12.19 2.00
CA GLU A 40 4.61 11.61 0.76
C GLU A 40 5.80 11.23 -0.14
N ILE A 41 5.91 9.94 -0.48
CA ILE A 41 7.01 9.40 -1.28
C ILE A 41 6.42 8.77 -2.54
N ASN A 42 6.43 9.55 -3.62
CA ASN A 42 6.02 9.07 -4.93
C ASN A 42 7.20 8.43 -5.67
N PHE A 43 7.37 7.12 -5.50
CA PHE A 43 8.43 6.36 -6.15
C PHE A 43 8.05 5.89 -7.57
N SER A 44 7.02 6.49 -8.18
CA SER A 44 6.75 6.37 -9.63
C SER A 44 7.89 6.97 -10.44
N PHE A 45 8.50 8.04 -9.90
CA PHE A 45 9.63 8.74 -10.49
C PHE A 45 10.94 7.96 -10.27
N PRO A 46 11.71 7.65 -11.34
CA PRO A 46 12.97 6.92 -11.24
C PRO A 46 13.99 7.55 -10.29
N GLU A 47 14.03 8.88 -10.20
CA GLU A 47 14.94 9.64 -9.35
C GLU A 47 14.75 9.35 -7.86
N VAL A 48 13.50 9.19 -7.41
CA VAL A 48 13.16 8.83 -6.02
C VAL A 48 13.65 7.42 -5.68
N ARG A 49 13.78 6.55 -6.70
CA ARG A 49 14.28 5.18 -6.53
C ARG A 49 15.81 5.06 -6.46
N ARG A 50 16.53 6.19 -6.52
CA ARG A 50 18.01 6.22 -6.38
C ARG A 50 18.47 6.29 -4.93
N GLU A 51 17.59 6.72 -4.02
CA GLU A 51 17.88 6.87 -2.60
C GLU A 51 17.03 5.88 -1.80
N SER A 52 17.65 5.23 -0.81
CA SER A 52 16.93 4.40 0.16
C SER A 52 16.15 5.26 1.13
N VAL A 53 15.00 4.75 1.58
CA VAL A 53 14.16 5.41 2.60
C VAL A 53 14.17 4.55 3.86
N SER A 54 14.35 5.19 5.01
CA SER A 54 14.17 4.58 6.32
C SER A 54 13.01 5.21 7.08
N PHE A 55 12.31 4.39 7.87
CA PHE A 55 11.29 4.77 8.82
C PHE A 55 11.70 4.34 10.23
N THR A 56 10.84 4.59 11.22
CA THR A 56 11.06 4.29 12.63
C THR A 56 9.81 3.66 13.24
N SER A 57 9.94 3.17 14.47
CA SER A 57 8.81 2.71 15.28
C SER A 57 7.83 3.82 15.66
N GLU A 58 8.04 5.08 15.25
CA GLU A 58 7.08 6.19 15.39
C GLU A 58 6.30 6.44 14.09
N ASP A 59 6.51 5.65 13.05
CA ASP A 59 5.84 5.81 11.76
C ASP A 59 4.74 4.75 11.55
N VAL A 60 3.67 5.16 10.90
CA VAL A 60 2.75 4.30 10.15
C VAL A 60 2.95 4.62 8.68
N VAL A 61 3.23 3.63 7.85
CA VAL A 61 3.45 3.83 6.42
C VAL A 61 2.35 3.12 5.63
N ILE A 62 1.67 3.85 4.76
CA ILE A 62 0.73 3.28 3.79
C ILE A 62 1.50 3.09 2.48
N ILE A 63 1.73 1.83 2.10
CA ILE A 63 2.50 1.48 0.89
C ILE A 63 1.55 0.99 -0.19
N GLY A 64 1.48 1.71 -1.32
CA GLY A 64 0.61 1.39 -2.46
C GLY A 64 1.36 0.99 -3.72
N VAL A 65 1.00 -0.13 -4.35
CA VAL A 65 1.50 -0.53 -5.69
C VAL A 65 0.39 -1.04 -6.60
N PRO A 66 0.49 -0.86 -7.94
CA PRO A 66 -0.44 -1.52 -8.85
C PRO A 66 -0.11 -3.01 -8.97
N VAL A 67 -1.06 -3.82 -9.40
CA VAL A 67 -0.87 -5.26 -9.65
C VAL A 67 -0.63 -5.53 -11.13
N TYR A 68 0.55 -6.06 -11.47
CA TYR A 68 0.90 -6.44 -12.84
C TYR A 68 0.99 -7.96 -12.93
N ALA A 69 0.12 -8.57 -13.75
CA ALA A 69 0.03 -10.02 -13.94
C ALA A 69 -0.06 -10.80 -12.61
N GLY A 70 -0.77 -10.26 -11.62
CA GLY A 70 -0.99 -10.91 -10.33
C GLY A 70 0.17 -10.81 -9.34
N ARG A 71 1.13 -9.92 -9.59
CA ARG A 71 2.35 -9.72 -8.79
C ARG A 71 2.62 -8.23 -8.55
N VAL A 72 3.47 -7.94 -7.56
CA VAL A 72 4.14 -6.64 -7.44
C VAL A 72 5.01 -6.42 -8.68
N PRO A 73 4.96 -5.25 -9.35
CA PRO A 73 5.74 -5.02 -10.57
C PRO A 73 7.22 -5.27 -10.33
N ASN A 74 7.81 -6.19 -11.12
CA ASN A 74 9.19 -6.66 -10.90
C ASN A 74 10.23 -5.53 -10.95
N VAL A 75 9.97 -4.46 -11.70
CA VAL A 75 10.83 -3.26 -11.74
C VAL A 75 10.94 -2.55 -10.38
N LEU A 76 9.97 -2.76 -9.49
CA LEU A 76 9.88 -2.11 -8.19
C LEU A 76 10.48 -2.96 -7.07
N THR A 77 10.56 -4.29 -7.22
CA THR A 77 10.97 -5.20 -6.13
C THR A 77 12.37 -4.86 -5.61
N LYS A 78 13.32 -4.56 -6.51
CA LYS A 78 14.67 -4.12 -6.14
C LYS A 78 14.65 -2.88 -5.25
N TYR A 79 13.86 -1.88 -5.62
CA TYR A 79 13.76 -0.64 -4.85
C TYR A 79 13.02 -0.87 -3.52
N LEU A 80 11.93 -1.64 -3.53
CA LEU A 80 11.18 -1.95 -2.32
C LEU A 80 12.07 -2.64 -1.28
N ASN A 81 12.95 -3.56 -1.70
CA ASN A 81 13.92 -4.23 -0.83
C ASN A 81 15.03 -3.31 -0.26
N THR A 82 15.12 -2.05 -0.69
CA THR A 82 16.05 -1.07 -0.09
C THR A 82 15.40 -0.23 1.01
N ILE A 83 14.07 -0.32 1.18
CA ILE A 83 13.33 0.46 2.16
C ILE A 83 13.47 -0.24 3.51
N THR A 84 13.74 0.52 4.58
CA THR A 84 13.88 -0.04 5.93
C THR A 84 12.76 0.45 6.84
N GLY A 85 12.02 -0.47 7.46
CA GLY A 85 10.90 -0.17 8.35
C GLY A 85 11.29 0.17 9.79
N ASN A 86 12.36 -0.44 10.32
CA ASN A 86 12.82 -0.28 11.72
C ASN A 86 11.69 -0.31 12.78
N GLY A 87 10.79 -1.29 12.68
CA GLY A 87 9.66 -1.44 13.60
C GLY A 87 8.48 -0.52 13.30
N SER A 88 8.47 0.17 12.16
CA SER A 88 7.31 0.92 11.69
C SER A 88 6.12 0.01 11.42
N LEU A 89 4.91 0.52 11.68
CA LEU A 89 3.68 -0.14 11.27
C LEU A 89 3.44 0.11 9.78
N ALA A 90 2.93 -0.89 9.07
CA ALA A 90 2.63 -0.76 7.64
C ALA A 90 1.18 -1.13 7.31
N VAL A 91 0.64 -0.43 6.30
CA VAL A 91 -0.60 -0.77 5.62
C VAL A 91 -0.24 -1.12 4.17
N ALA A 92 -0.40 -2.39 3.79
CA ALA A 92 -0.08 -2.88 2.45
C ALA A 92 -1.28 -2.70 1.51
N VAL A 93 -1.13 -1.90 0.46
CA VAL A 93 -2.22 -1.60 -0.49
C VAL A 93 -1.83 -2.02 -1.90
N VAL A 94 -2.67 -2.83 -2.53
CA VAL A 94 -2.53 -3.16 -3.97
C VAL A 94 -3.73 -2.66 -4.76
N VAL A 95 -3.51 -2.22 -5.99
CA VAL A 95 -4.58 -1.76 -6.89
C VAL A 95 -4.56 -2.58 -8.18
N TYR A 96 -5.68 -3.21 -8.51
CA TYR A 96 -5.76 -4.14 -9.64
C TYR A 96 -6.88 -3.74 -10.62
N GLY A 97 -6.65 -4.02 -11.90
CA GLY A 97 -7.56 -3.67 -13.01
C GLY A 97 -8.84 -4.51 -13.10
N ASN A 98 -9.42 -4.92 -11.97
CA ASN A 98 -10.70 -5.64 -11.91
C ASN A 98 -10.72 -7.09 -12.47
N ARG A 99 -9.56 -7.75 -12.63
CA ARG A 99 -9.47 -9.20 -12.92
C ARG A 99 -9.28 -10.01 -11.63
N ASP A 100 -8.06 -9.98 -11.09
CA ASP A 100 -7.68 -10.51 -9.78
C ASP A 100 -6.34 -9.85 -9.40
N TYR A 101 -6.09 -9.69 -8.11
CA TYR A 101 -4.79 -9.29 -7.57
C TYR A 101 -3.85 -10.49 -7.33
N ASP A 102 -4.37 -11.73 -7.40
CA ASP A 102 -3.63 -12.97 -7.25
C ASP A 102 -2.70 -12.96 -6.01
N ASP A 103 -1.39 -13.02 -6.20
CA ASP A 103 -0.40 -13.10 -5.11
C ASP A 103 0.25 -11.73 -4.80
N ALA A 104 -0.18 -10.64 -5.44
CA ALA A 104 0.49 -9.35 -5.29
C ALA A 104 0.41 -8.80 -3.86
N LEU A 105 -0.71 -9.03 -3.16
CA LEU A 105 -0.89 -8.53 -1.80
C LEU A 105 -0.03 -9.29 -0.79
N ILE A 106 0.01 -10.63 -0.89
CA ILE A 106 0.88 -11.46 -0.04
C ILE A 106 2.35 -11.16 -0.30
N GLU A 107 2.72 -10.94 -1.57
CA GLU A 107 4.08 -10.58 -1.95
C GLU A 107 4.49 -9.21 -1.39
N LEU A 108 3.63 -8.18 -1.52
CA LEU A 108 3.92 -6.87 -0.95
C LEU A 108 4.08 -6.96 0.57
N LYS A 109 3.17 -7.68 1.24
CA LYS A 109 3.23 -7.90 2.69
C LYS A 109 4.56 -8.56 3.08
N ASP A 110 4.97 -9.60 2.38
CA ASP A 110 6.21 -10.33 2.70
C ASP A 110 7.46 -9.49 2.48
N ILE A 111 7.48 -8.65 1.44
CA ILE A 111 8.56 -7.67 1.23
C ILE A 111 8.63 -6.68 2.41
N LEU A 112 7.49 -6.17 2.85
CA LEU A 112 7.44 -5.21 3.97
C LEU A 112 7.89 -5.86 5.29
N ASP A 113 7.40 -7.06 5.60
CA ASP A 113 7.82 -7.78 6.80
C ASP A 113 9.34 -8.07 6.78
N ALA A 114 9.87 -8.53 5.65
CA ALA A 114 11.30 -8.79 5.50
C ALA A 114 12.16 -7.52 5.69
N ASN A 115 11.58 -6.36 5.42
CA ASN A 115 12.22 -5.05 5.58
C ASN A 115 12.04 -4.44 6.98
N GLY A 116 11.50 -5.19 7.94
CA GLY A 116 11.36 -4.75 9.33
C GLY A 116 10.14 -3.87 9.58
N PHE A 117 9.12 -3.93 8.73
CA PHE A 117 7.79 -3.40 9.04
C PHE A 117 6.97 -4.44 9.81
N THR A 118 5.95 -3.97 10.54
CA THR A 118 4.85 -4.81 11.03
C THR A 118 3.60 -4.47 10.22
N VAL A 119 3.20 -5.35 9.29
CA VAL A 119 2.03 -5.11 8.44
C VAL A 119 0.74 -5.34 9.21
N ILE A 120 0.12 -4.28 9.72
CA ILE A 120 -1.07 -4.36 10.57
C ILE A 120 -2.38 -4.41 9.80
N ALA A 121 -2.37 -3.97 8.54
CA ALA A 121 -3.55 -3.94 7.70
C ALA A 121 -3.13 -4.10 6.24
N ALA A 122 -4.02 -4.67 5.43
CA ALA A 122 -3.77 -4.86 4.02
C ALA A 122 -5.07 -4.79 3.23
N ALA A 123 -5.05 -4.22 2.04
CA ALA A 123 -6.22 -4.09 1.18
C ALA A 123 -5.87 -4.19 -0.30
N ALA A 124 -6.80 -4.75 -1.06
CA ALA A 124 -6.78 -4.75 -2.52
C ALA A 124 -7.97 -3.93 -3.02
N PHE A 125 -7.70 -2.87 -3.79
CA PHE A 125 -8.72 -2.00 -4.35
C PHE A 125 -8.82 -2.17 -5.87
N VAL A 126 -10.04 -2.03 -6.38
CA VAL A 126 -10.29 -2.04 -7.81
C VAL A 126 -9.91 -0.69 -8.40
N GLY A 127 -9.16 -0.74 -9.50
CA GLY A 127 -8.90 0.39 -10.37
C GLY A 127 -9.27 0.08 -11.82
N GLU A 128 -9.25 1.11 -12.66
CA GLU A 128 -9.38 0.92 -14.10
C GLU A 128 -8.22 0.09 -14.66
N HIS A 129 -8.54 -0.84 -15.55
CA HIS A 129 -7.54 -1.71 -16.16
C HIS A 129 -6.67 -0.95 -17.15
N SER A 130 -5.35 -0.93 -16.93
CA SER A 130 -4.43 -0.12 -17.73
C SER A 130 -4.40 -0.47 -19.23
N PHE A 131 -4.80 -1.68 -19.63
CA PHE A 131 -4.89 -2.10 -21.04
C PHE A 131 -6.31 -2.13 -21.61
N SER A 132 -7.35 -2.01 -20.80
CA SER A 132 -8.75 -2.15 -21.24
C SER A 132 -9.62 -1.09 -20.60
N ARG A 133 -10.08 -0.14 -21.42
CA ARG A 133 -10.96 0.95 -20.96
C ARG A 133 -12.36 0.49 -20.53
N SER A 134 -12.73 -0.76 -20.79
CA SER A 134 -14.02 -1.33 -20.38
C SER A 134 -13.95 -2.06 -19.03
N LEU A 135 -12.79 -2.61 -18.66
CA LEU A 135 -12.62 -3.33 -17.41
C LEU A 135 -12.29 -2.36 -16.27
N GLY A 136 -13.18 -2.27 -15.27
CA GLY A 136 -13.00 -1.33 -14.16
C GLY A 136 -13.12 0.14 -14.58
N ALA A 137 -13.81 0.43 -15.69
CA ALA A 137 -13.97 1.78 -16.22
C ALA A 137 -14.45 2.76 -15.14
N ASN A 138 -13.80 3.92 -15.04
CA ASN A 138 -14.11 4.99 -14.07
C ASN A 138 -13.90 4.60 -12.59
N ARG A 139 -13.20 3.49 -12.30
CA ARG A 139 -12.90 3.05 -10.93
C ARG A 139 -11.47 3.52 -10.54
N PRO A 140 -11.24 3.99 -9.30
CA PRO A 140 -12.17 3.99 -8.18
C PRO A 140 -13.21 5.11 -8.28
N ASP A 141 -14.47 4.73 -8.11
CA ASP A 141 -15.64 5.60 -8.03
C ASP A 141 -15.96 5.97 -6.57
N GLU A 142 -17.06 6.70 -6.33
CA GLU A 142 -17.46 7.12 -4.99
C GLU A 142 -17.70 5.94 -4.03
N LYS A 143 -18.18 4.80 -4.53
CA LYS A 143 -18.40 3.61 -3.69
C LYS A 143 -17.07 3.00 -3.27
N ASP A 144 -16.09 2.96 -4.17
CA ASP A 144 -14.74 2.53 -3.80
C ASP A 144 -14.10 3.48 -2.78
N MET A 145 -14.24 4.78 -2.99
CA MET A 145 -13.70 5.76 -2.05
C MET A 145 -14.36 5.64 -0.67
N LYS A 146 -15.64 5.27 -0.60
CA LYS A 146 -16.27 4.94 0.67
C LYS A 146 -15.63 3.72 1.34
N ILE A 147 -15.31 2.66 0.58
CA ILE A 147 -14.61 1.49 1.13
C ILE A 147 -13.21 1.88 1.63
N VAL A 148 -12.52 2.79 0.93
CA VAL A 148 -11.24 3.35 1.40
C VAL A 148 -11.41 4.06 2.74
N ASP A 149 -12.46 4.86 2.90
CA ASP A 149 -12.75 5.59 4.13
C ASP A 149 -13.12 4.64 5.29
N ASP A 150 -13.99 3.67 5.04
CA ASP A 150 -14.39 2.66 6.03
C ASP A 150 -13.16 1.83 6.47
N PHE A 151 -12.24 1.54 5.55
CA PHE A 151 -11.00 0.85 5.87
C PHE A 151 -10.03 1.71 6.69
N ALA A 152 -9.93 3.01 6.39
CA ALA A 152 -9.18 3.98 7.20
C ALA A 152 -9.70 4.06 8.64
N GLU A 153 -11.03 4.05 8.84
CA GLU A 153 -11.66 4.00 10.15
C GLU A 153 -11.28 2.74 10.94
N ASN A 154 -11.29 1.57 10.28
CA ASN A 154 -10.85 0.32 10.89
C ASN A 154 -9.37 0.33 11.29
N ILE A 155 -8.50 0.94 10.46
CA ILE A 155 -7.08 1.12 10.80
C ILE A 155 -6.94 2.00 12.04
N CYS A 156 -7.65 3.13 12.11
CA CYS A 156 -7.63 4.00 13.28
C CYS A 156 -8.07 3.28 14.55
N GLY A 157 -9.16 2.50 14.49
CA GLY A 157 -9.60 1.66 15.61
C GLY A 157 -8.50 0.69 16.05
N LYS A 158 -7.94 -0.06 15.10
CA LYS A 158 -6.86 -1.02 15.39
C LYS A 158 -5.64 -0.37 16.05
N ILE A 159 -5.22 0.81 15.60
CA ILE A 159 -4.04 1.48 16.18
C ILE A 159 -4.33 2.09 17.56
N ASN A 160 -5.57 2.49 17.83
CA ASN A 160 -5.95 3.05 19.13
C ASN A 160 -6.20 1.97 20.20
N ASP A 161 -6.71 0.81 19.79
CA ASP A 161 -7.15 -0.24 20.72
C ASP A 161 -6.05 -1.25 21.07
N GLN A 162 -4.93 -1.25 20.34
CA GLN A 162 -3.85 -2.22 20.50
C GLN A 162 -2.56 -1.59 21.01
N GLU A 163 -1.97 -2.19 22.05
CA GLU A 163 -0.63 -1.84 22.53
C GLU A 163 0.48 -2.62 21.80
N GLN A 164 0.15 -3.82 21.33
CA GLN A 164 1.05 -4.71 20.59
C GLN A 164 0.47 -5.03 19.22
N PHE A 165 1.34 -5.01 18.22
CA PHE A 165 0.96 -5.25 16.83
C PHE A 165 1.67 -6.48 16.32
N HIS A 166 0.93 -7.30 15.58
CA HIS A 166 1.47 -8.43 14.84
C HIS A 166 1.14 -8.27 13.36
N SER A 167 2.03 -8.79 12.51
CA SER A 167 1.78 -8.83 11.08
C SER A 167 0.58 -9.73 10.78
N ILE A 168 -0.31 -9.28 9.90
CA ILE A 168 -1.54 -9.99 9.57
C ILE A 168 -1.31 -11.07 8.50
N ASP A 169 -2.18 -12.07 8.48
CA ASP A 169 -2.31 -12.98 7.35
C ASP A 169 -3.14 -12.35 6.23
N VAL A 170 -2.74 -12.57 4.98
CA VAL A 170 -3.47 -12.12 3.79
C VAL A 170 -3.59 -13.26 2.78
N LYS A 171 -4.60 -13.18 1.90
CA LYS A 171 -4.80 -14.16 0.82
C LYS A 171 -3.62 -14.12 -0.17
N GLY A 172 -3.20 -15.30 -0.62
CA GLY A 172 -2.23 -15.50 -1.69
C GLY A 172 -1.47 -16.80 -1.53
N ASN A 173 -0.62 -17.14 -2.50
CA ASN A 173 0.12 -18.40 -2.52
C ASN A 173 1.62 -18.18 -2.31
N ARG A 174 2.29 -19.17 -1.69
CA ARG A 174 3.74 -19.29 -1.66
C ARG A 174 4.13 -20.69 -2.18
N PRO A 175 5.03 -20.82 -3.17
CA PRO A 175 5.69 -19.75 -3.92
C PRO A 175 4.71 -18.95 -4.80
N TYR A 176 5.01 -17.67 -5.03
CA TYR A 176 4.18 -16.78 -5.86
C TYR A 176 4.13 -17.25 -7.32
N LYS A 177 3.06 -16.89 -8.04
CA LYS A 177 2.95 -17.06 -9.50
C LYS A 177 4.18 -16.53 -10.24
N LYS A 178 4.68 -17.24 -11.24
CA LYS A 178 5.80 -16.76 -12.08
C LYS A 178 5.43 -15.43 -12.74
N TYR A 179 6.40 -14.50 -12.82
CA TYR A 179 6.22 -13.30 -13.61
C TYR A 179 5.91 -13.66 -15.07
N TYR A 180 5.03 -12.89 -15.70
CA TYR A 180 4.77 -13.02 -17.12
C TYR A 180 6.07 -12.75 -17.90
N ALA A 181 6.51 -13.75 -18.66
CA ALA A 181 7.57 -13.60 -19.65
C ALA A 181 6.90 -13.56 -21.03
N PRO A 182 6.89 -12.40 -21.73
CA PRO A 182 6.46 -12.38 -23.12
C PRO A 182 7.33 -13.36 -23.92
N LYS A 183 6.69 -14.22 -24.70
CA LYS A 183 7.35 -15.04 -25.71
C LYS A 183 7.73 -14.18 -26.90
#